data_AF-A0A7S3X5I7-F1
#
_entry.id   AF-A0A7S3X5I7-F1
#
_cell.length_a   1.000
_cell.length_b   1.000
_cell.length_c   1.000
_cell.angle_alpha   90.00
_cell.angle_beta   90.00
_cell.angle_gamma   90.00
#
_symmetry.space_group_name_H-M   'P 1'
#
loop_
_entity.id
_entity.type
_entity.pdbx_description
1 polymer ?
#
loop_
_entity_poly.entity_id
_entity_poly.type
_entity_poly.pdbx_seq_one_letter_code
_entity_poly.pdbx_strand_id
1 'polypeptide(L)'
;LSSPAPGPGPSHSSDGGHYESVAHSVGAVHAETRASVERRPAPTAGAGTVKMPVYFAVIGFPVGIDQRNRDRRALLRELWYPEYHNLGVTIRAEFIIGLLTYKGDGHSPDIVQGLYEEHRLFGDMAFVNAREATRDPYRGDPKCTGEKIVAWFQQVVVVHREAKFFLKADWDTWIHTVRLEAHLRQPALLSGPAYF
;
A
#
# COMPACT_ATOMS: atom_id res chain seq x y z
N LEU A 1 9.95 -55.48 -8.60
CA LEU A 1 10.77 -54.42 -9.21
C LEU A 1 11.28 -53.56 -8.08
N SER A 2 12.56 -53.69 -7.77
CA SER A 2 13.23 -53.20 -6.57
C SER A 2 13.58 -51.72 -6.68
N SER A 3 13.34 -50.95 -5.61
CA SER A 3 13.87 -49.58 -5.46
C SER A 3 15.36 -49.63 -5.07
N PRO A 4 16.24 -48.80 -5.66
CA PRO A 4 17.60 -48.64 -5.15
C PRO A 4 17.65 -47.53 -4.07
N ALA A 5 18.49 -47.76 -3.06
CA ALA A 5 18.79 -46.82 -1.98
C ALA A 5 19.67 -45.64 -2.47
N PRO A 6 19.58 -44.45 -1.85
CA PRO A 6 20.53 -43.36 -2.12
C PRO A 6 21.84 -43.56 -1.35
N GLY A 7 22.96 -43.43 -2.07
CA GLY A 7 24.32 -43.44 -1.51
C GLY A 7 24.70 -42.14 -0.78
N PRO A 8 25.83 -42.13 -0.07
CA PRO A 8 26.26 -41.01 0.77
C PRO A 8 26.85 -39.86 -0.08
N GLY A 9 26.63 -38.62 0.37
CA GLY A 9 27.06 -37.40 -0.33
C GLY A 9 28.56 -37.08 -0.21
N PRO A 10 29.01 -35.92 -0.73
CA PRO A 10 30.31 -35.37 -0.40
C PRO A 10 30.20 -34.20 0.60
N SER A 11 30.97 -34.35 1.67
CA SER A 11 31.45 -33.33 2.59
C SER A 11 32.48 -32.42 1.92
N HIS A 12 32.38 -31.09 2.11
CA HIS A 12 33.51 -30.19 1.99
C HIS A 12 33.66 -29.36 3.26
N SER A 13 34.79 -29.60 3.92
CA SER A 13 35.34 -28.91 5.07
C SER A 13 36.20 -27.71 4.64
N SER A 14 36.11 -26.65 5.46
CA SER A 14 37.13 -25.66 5.87
C SER A 14 38.11 -25.04 4.85
N ASP A 15 38.12 -23.71 4.80
CA ASP A 15 39.25 -22.83 5.16
C ASP A 15 38.73 -21.38 5.14
N GLY A 16 39.02 -20.44 6.06
CA GLY A 16 40.27 -20.19 6.76
C GLY A 16 40.91 -18.92 6.17
N GLY A 17 40.62 -17.73 6.71
CA GLY A 17 41.17 -16.47 6.18
C GLY A 17 40.87 -15.24 7.02
N HIS A 18 41.74 -14.99 8.01
CA HIS A 18 41.92 -13.70 8.70
C HIS A 18 42.62 -12.65 7.80
N TYR A 19 42.72 -11.41 8.31
CA TYR A 19 43.36 -10.15 7.81
C TYR A 19 42.34 -9.10 7.35
N GLU A 20 42.33 -7.83 7.79
CA GLU A 20 43.06 -7.11 8.83
C GLU A 20 42.29 -5.79 9.10
N SER A 21 42.31 -5.34 10.35
CA SER A 21 41.82 -4.03 10.80
C SER A 21 42.85 -2.96 10.46
N VAL A 22 42.45 -1.88 9.77
CA VAL A 22 43.23 -0.64 9.70
C VAL A 22 42.35 0.54 10.09
N ALA A 23 42.45 0.90 11.37
CA ALA A 23 42.11 2.23 11.85
C ALA A 23 43.29 3.16 11.55
N HIS A 24 43.04 4.25 10.83
CA HIS A 24 43.94 5.40 10.83
C HIS A 24 43.15 6.66 11.20
N SER A 25 43.55 7.23 12.33
CA SER A 25 43.14 8.53 12.83
C SER A 25 44.15 9.61 12.47
N VAL A 26 43.62 10.83 12.37
CA VAL A 26 44.24 12.16 12.52
C VAL A 26 44.85 12.82 11.28
N GLY A 27 44.28 13.98 10.96
CA GLY A 27 44.84 14.98 10.06
C GLY A 27 43.92 16.18 9.91
N ALA A 28 43.81 17.01 10.95
CA ALA A 28 43.17 18.32 10.88
C ALA A 28 44.06 19.30 10.10
N VAL A 29 43.53 19.98 9.08
CA VAL A 29 44.08 21.26 8.62
C VAL A 29 43.02 22.10 7.87
N HIS A 30 42.95 23.35 8.33
CA HIS A 30 42.53 24.58 7.68
C HIS A 30 41.06 24.87 7.35
N ALA A 31 40.60 25.89 8.07
CA ALA A 31 39.41 26.70 7.88
C ALA A 31 39.47 27.58 6.62
N GLU A 32 38.27 28.01 6.20
CA GLU A 32 37.86 29.08 5.25
C GLU A 32 36.89 28.48 4.20
N THR A 33 35.68 28.96 3.91
CA THR A 33 34.98 30.21 4.21
C THR A 33 33.48 29.91 4.12
N ARG A 34 32.70 30.29 5.14
CA ARG A 34 31.22 30.25 5.09
C ARG A 34 30.72 31.37 4.18
N ALA A 35 30.45 31.05 2.92
CA ALA A 35 29.58 31.89 2.09
C ALA A 35 28.13 31.69 2.57
N SER A 36 27.61 32.70 3.27
CA SER A 36 26.21 32.77 3.67
C SER A 36 25.36 33.00 2.43
N VAL A 37 24.82 31.93 1.85
CA VAL A 37 23.79 32.03 0.81
C VAL A 37 22.48 32.38 1.53
N GLU A 38 22.10 33.66 1.50
CA GLU A 38 20.74 34.09 1.83
C GLU A 38 19.75 33.34 0.93
N ARG A 39 19.18 32.25 1.45
CA ARG A 39 18.03 31.59 0.84
C ARG A 39 16.83 32.52 0.99
N ARG A 40 16.61 33.34 -0.02
CA ARG A 40 15.33 34.03 -0.23
C ARG A 40 14.23 32.96 -0.24
N PRO A 41 13.23 33.00 0.66
CA PRO A 41 12.18 32.01 0.66
C PRO A 41 11.45 32.09 -0.68
N ALA A 42 11.36 30.96 -1.38
CA ALA A 42 10.53 30.83 -2.56
C ALA A 42 9.09 31.21 -2.18
N PRO A 43 8.36 31.97 -3.03
CA PRO A 43 6.97 32.27 -2.75
C PRO A 43 6.23 30.95 -2.60
N THR A 44 5.67 30.72 -1.41
CA THR A 44 4.69 29.66 -1.14
C THR A 44 3.51 29.96 -2.05
N ALA A 45 3.53 29.41 -3.26
CA ALA A 45 2.34 29.27 -4.06
C ALA A 45 1.38 28.49 -3.17
N GLY A 46 0.33 29.16 -2.70
CA GLY A 46 -0.73 28.53 -1.94
C GLY A 46 -1.26 27.40 -2.81
N ALA A 47 -0.84 26.17 -2.50
CA ALA A 47 -1.51 24.99 -2.98
C ALA A 47 -2.94 25.15 -2.48
N GLY A 48 -3.83 25.61 -3.36
CA GLY A 48 -5.25 25.67 -3.07
C GLY A 48 -5.60 24.27 -2.61
N THR A 49 -5.84 24.11 -1.31
CA THR A 49 -6.19 22.81 -0.75
C THR A 49 -7.51 22.45 -1.39
N VAL A 50 -7.47 21.60 -2.41
CA VAL A 50 -8.65 20.94 -2.94
C VAL A 50 -9.26 20.26 -1.72
N LYS A 51 -10.38 20.80 -1.22
CA LYS A 51 -11.08 20.21 -0.09
C LYS A 51 -11.57 18.86 -0.58
N MET A 52 -10.90 17.80 -0.14
CA MET A 52 -11.35 16.44 -0.41
C MET A 52 -12.75 16.27 0.19
N PRO A 53 -13.64 15.51 -0.48
CA PRO A 53 -14.93 15.19 0.08
C PRO A 53 -14.76 14.54 1.46
N VAL A 54 -15.58 14.96 2.41
CA VAL A 54 -15.56 14.39 3.76
C VAL A 54 -16.47 13.17 3.77
N TYR A 55 -15.88 12.00 3.87
CA TYR A 55 -16.61 10.73 3.94
C TYR A 55 -16.89 10.34 5.39
N PHE A 56 -18.05 9.73 5.65
CA PHE A 56 -18.39 9.12 6.93
C PHE A 56 -17.60 7.83 7.17
N ALA A 57 -17.40 7.01 6.14
CA ALA A 57 -16.58 5.81 6.22
C ALA A 57 -15.83 5.55 4.91
N VAL A 58 -14.71 4.82 5.01
CA VAL A 58 -13.89 4.39 3.87
C VAL A 58 -13.75 2.87 3.87
N ILE A 59 -14.01 2.24 2.73
CA ILE A 59 -13.88 0.79 2.53
C ILE A 59 -12.68 0.54 1.60
N GLY A 60 -11.72 -0.24 2.09
CA GLY A 60 -10.54 -0.65 1.34
C GLY A 60 -10.63 -2.10 0.86
N PHE A 61 -10.39 -2.31 -0.44
CA PHE A 61 -10.38 -3.60 -1.10
C PHE A 61 -8.94 -3.97 -1.52
N PRO A 62 -8.26 -4.91 -0.84
CA PRO A 62 -6.97 -5.39 -1.29
C PRO A 62 -7.14 -6.17 -2.59
N VAL A 63 -6.55 -5.67 -3.66
CA VAL A 63 -6.61 -6.25 -5.00
C VAL A 63 -5.20 -6.32 -5.57
N GLY A 64 -4.93 -7.30 -6.43
CA GLY A 64 -3.65 -7.41 -7.12
C GLY A 64 -3.54 -6.46 -8.32
N ILE A 65 -2.39 -6.48 -8.97
CA ILE A 65 -2.09 -5.60 -10.12
C ILE A 65 -2.16 -6.29 -11.49
N ASP A 66 -2.23 -7.63 -11.52
CA ASP A 66 -2.28 -8.38 -12.77
C ASP A 66 -3.57 -8.14 -13.57
N GLN A 67 -3.61 -8.60 -14.82
CA GLN A 67 -4.75 -8.41 -15.71
C GLN A 67 -6.06 -8.96 -15.10
N ARG A 68 -6.02 -10.13 -14.47
CA ARG A 68 -7.20 -10.71 -13.81
C ARG A 68 -7.75 -9.78 -12.74
N ASN A 69 -6.88 -9.13 -11.98
CA ASN A 69 -7.27 -8.19 -10.95
C ASN A 69 -7.72 -6.85 -11.52
N ARG A 70 -7.20 -6.42 -12.67
CA ARG A 70 -7.75 -5.29 -13.44
C ARG A 70 -9.19 -5.56 -13.86
N ASP A 71 -9.48 -6.75 -14.38
CA ASP A 71 -10.82 -7.15 -14.79
C ASP A 71 -11.78 -7.21 -13.59
N ARG A 72 -11.30 -7.67 -12.42
CA ARG A 72 -12.08 -7.65 -11.17
C ARG A 72 -12.44 -6.23 -10.72
N ARG A 73 -11.51 -5.28 -10.81
CA ARG A 73 -11.80 -3.87 -10.48
C ARG A 73 -12.85 -3.29 -11.43
N ALA A 74 -12.73 -3.56 -12.73
CA ALA A 74 -13.72 -3.14 -13.72
C ALA A 74 -15.11 -3.73 -13.41
N LEU A 75 -15.18 -5.04 -13.13
CA LEU A 75 -16.43 -5.69 -12.75
C LEU A 75 -17.08 -5.07 -11.50
N LEU A 76 -16.28 -4.76 -10.47
CA LEU A 76 -16.81 -4.11 -9.26
C LEU A 76 -17.36 -2.71 -9.57
N ARG A 77 -16.68 -1.93 -10.42
CA ARG A 77 -17.16 -0.62 -10.91
C ARG A 77 -18.47 -0.73 -11.67
N GLU A 78 -18.66 -1.80 -12.44
CA GLU A 78 -19.89 -2.00 -13.22
C GLU A 78 -21.06 -2.47 -12.37
N LEU A 79 -20.80 -3.35 -11.38
CA LEU A 79 -21.86 -3.95 -10.59
C LEU A 79 -22.27 -3.10 -9.40
N TRP A 80 -21.36 -2.84 -8.46
CA TRP A 80 -21.76 -2.37 -7.12
C TRP A 80 -21.83 -0.82 -7.04
N TYR A 81 -21.04 -0.11 -7.85
CA TYR A 81 -20.81 1.33 -7.70
C TYR A 81 -22.08 2.11 -8.10
N PRO A 82 -22.79 1.69 -9.17
CA PRO A 82 -24.06 2.31 -9.55
C PRO A 82 -25.23 1.94 -8.63
N GLU A 83 -25.12 0.84 -7.87
CA GLU A 83 -26.24 0.31 -7.09
C GLU A 83 -26.60 1.20 -5.89
N TYR A 84 -25.62 1.87 -5.29
CA TYR A 84 -25.80 2.60 -4.04
C TYR A 84 -25.41 4.08 -4.13
N HIS A 85 -26.42 4.95 -4.03
CA HIS A 85 -26.27 6.41 -4.14
C HIS A 85 -25.37 7.06 -3.08
N ASN A 86 -25.11 6.38 -1.95
CA ASN A 86 -24.28 6.91 -0.87
C ASN A 86 -22.77 6.65 -1.10
N LEU A 87 -22.42 5.77 -2.05
CA LEU A 87 -21.05 5.55 -2.47
C LEU A 87 -20.54 6.74 -3.28
N GLY A 88 -19.33 7.21 -2.96
CA GLY A 88 -18.76 8.44 -3.51
C GLY A 88 -19.29 9.73 -2.87
N VAL A 89 -20.31 9.64 -2.00
CA VAL A 89 -20.93 10.78 -1.31
C VAL A 89 -20.61 10.75 0.19
N THR A 90 -21.11 9.76 0.91
CA THR A 90 -20.86 9.56 2.35
C THR A 90 -19.95 8.38 2.61
N ILE A 91 -19.91 7.40 1.71
CA ILE A 91 -19.02 6.24 1.80
C ILE A 91 -18.02 6.30 0.66
N ARG A 92 -16.74 6.14 0.97
CA ARG A 92 -15.67 6.01 -0.02
C ARG A 92 -15.30 4.54 -0.17
N ALA A 93 -15.00 4.12 -1.39
CA ALA A 93 -14.36 2.83 -1.64
C ALA A 93 -13.06 3.02 -2.42
N GLU A 94 -12.06 2.21 -2.07
CA GLU A 94 -10.72 2.29 -2.66
C GLU A 94 -10.18 0.89 -2.90
N PHE A 95 -9.60 0.68 -4.08
CA PHE A 95 -8.74 -0.47 -4.34
C PHE A 95 -7.36 -0.22 -3.75
N ILE A 96 -6.94 -1.07 -2.82
CA ILE A 96 -5.62 -1.00 -2.18
C ILE A 96 -4.63 -1.73 -3.08
N ILE A 97 -3.72 -0.97 -3.67
CA ILE A 97 -2.73 -1.45 -4.63
C ILE A 97 -1.32 -1.29 -4.05
N GLY A 98 -0.59 -2.40 -3.93
CA GLY A 98 0.82 -2.41 -3.57
C GLY A 98 1.67 -1.96 -4.75
N LEU A 99 2.66 -1.11 -4.48
CA LEU A 99 3.59 -0.60 -5.49
C LEU A 99 4.87 -1.43 -5.62
N LEU A 100 5.06 -2.42 -4.74
CA LEU A 100 6.23 -3.28 -4.75
C LEU A 100 5.86 -4.67 -5.23
N THR A 101 6.73 -5.28 -6.02
CA THR A 101 6.72 -6.72 -6.28
C THR A 101 6.88 -7.51 -4.98
N TYR A 102 6.65 -8.82 -5.02
CA TYR A 102 6.84 -9.69 -3.84
C TYR A 102 8.26 -9.65 -3.28
N LYS A 103 9.26 -9.31 -4.11
CA LYS A 103 10.67 -9.18 -3.71
C LYS A 103 10.95 -7.86 -3.00
N GLY A 104 10.04 -6.89 -3.09
CA GLY A 104 10.24 -5.53 -2.59
C GLY A 104 10.77 -4.55 -3.65
N ASP A 105 10.96 -5.00 -4.89
CA ASP A 105 11.38 -4.13 -6.00
C ASP A 105 10.19 -3.42 -6.62
N GLY A 106 10.40 -2.29 -7.30
CA GLY A 106 9.35 -1.61 -8.07
C GLY A 106 8.82 -2.43 -9.24
N HIS A 107 7.61 -2.11 -9.70
CA HIS A 107 7.03 -2.68 -10.91
C HIS A 107 7.63 -2.09 -12.19
N SER A 108 7.41 -2.76 -13.33
CA SER A 108 7.83 -2.25 -14.63
C SER A 108 7.13 -0.92 -14.97
N PRO A 109 7.76 -0.04 -15.78
CA PRO A 109 7.17 1.24 -16.19
C PRO A 109 5.77 1.10 -16.79
N ASP A 110 5.52 0.06 -17.60
CA ASP A 110 4.22 -0.17 -18.23
C ASP A 110 3.11 -0.44 -17.21
N ILE A 111 3.41 -1.20 -16.15
CA ILE A 111 2.46 -1.47 -15.06
C ILE A 111 2.16 -0.17 -14.30
N VAL A 112 3.21 0.58 -13.95
CA VAL A 112 3.07 1.85 -13.22
C VAL A 112 2.24 2.85 -14.03
N GLN A 113 2.52 2.98 -15.33
CA GLN A 113 1.78 3.85 -16.23
C GLN A 113 0.31 3.41 -16.36
N GLY A 114 0.05 2.11 -16.52
CA GLY A 114 -1.32 1.59 -16.58
C GLY A 114 -2.12 1.83 -15.30
N LEU A 115 -1.50 1.67 -14.13
CA LEU A 115 -2.11 1.99 -12.84
C LEU A 115 -2.38 3.48 -12.70
N TYR A 116 -1.44 4.33 -13.11
CA TYR A 116 -1.61 5.78 -13.08
C TYR A 116 -2.78 6.23 -13.96
N GLU A 117 -2.88 5.69 -15.18
CA GLU A 117 -3.98 6.00 -16.10
C GLU A 117 -5.33 5.55 -15.56
N GLU A 118 -5.40 4.35 -14.98
CA GLU A 118 -6.63 3.83 -14.37
C GLU A 118 -7.04 4.69 -13.16
N HIS A 119 -6.09 5.05 -12.28
CA HIS A 119 -6.36 5.92 -11.15
C HIS A 119 -6.79 7.33 -11.59
N ARG A 120 -6.18 7.88 -12.64
CA ARG A 120 -6.58 9.18 -13.18
C ARG A 120 -8.01 9.15 -13.72
N LEU A 121 -8.44 8.02 -14.29
CA LEU A 121 -9.77 7.86 -14.88
C LEU A 121 -10.86 7.69 -13.82
N PHE A 122 -10.63 6.82 -12.83
CA PHE A 122 -11.67 6.44 -11.86
C PHE A 122 -11.49 7.06 -10.47
N GLY A 123 -10.28 7.47 -10.13
CA GLY A 123 -9.96 8.11 -8.86
C GLY A 123 -10.23 7.25 -7.64
N ASP A 124 -10.23 5.91 -7.76
CA ASP A 124 -10.68 4.96 -6.73
C ASP A 124 -9.58 4.00 -6.27
N MET A 125 -8.32 4.39 -6.40
CA MET A 125 -7.18 3.59 -5.92
C MET A 125 -6.45 4.28 -4.78
N ALA A 126 -6.03 3.47 -3.81
CA ALA A 126 -5.04 3.82 -2.79
C ALA A 126 -3.74 3.08 -3.09
N PHE A 127 -2.74 3.81 -3.58
CA PHE A 127 -1.40 3.27 -3.80
C PHE A 127 -0.61 3.26 -2.50
N VAL A 128 -0.14 2.09 -2.09
CA VAL A 128 0.60 1.89 -0.85
C VAL A 128 1.99 1.32 -1.11
N ASN A 129 2.97 1.76 -0.33
CA ASN A 129 4.33 1.23 -0.40
C ASN A 129 4.40 -0.13 0.31
N ALA A 130 3.82 -1.15 -0.31
CA ALA A 130 3.70 -2.50 0.21
C ALA A 130 3.83 -3.52 -0.92
N ARG A 131 4.25 -4.73 -0.56
CA ARG A 131 4.42 -5.85 -1.49
C ARG A 131 3.09 -6.40 -2.00
N GLU A 132 3.07 -6.71 -3.29
CA GLU A 132 2.05 -7.49 -3.95
C GLU A 132 2.22 -8.99 -3.68
N ALA A 133 1.10 -9.68 -3.47
CA ALA A 133 1.11 -11.12 -3.29
C ALA A 133 1.49 -11.80 -4.62
N THR A 134 2.53 -12.63 -4.61
CA THR A 134 2.92 -13.42 -5.79
C THR A 134 2.14 -14.72 -5.85
N ARG A 135 1.79 -15.15 -7.06
CA ARG A 135 1.35 -16.51 -7.36
C ARG A 135 2.57 -17.34 -7.81
N ASP A 136 3.67 -17.31 -7.06
CA ASP A 136 4.82 -18.15 -7.35
C ASP A 136 4.41 -19.61 -7.14
N PRO A 137 4.32 -20.44 -8.21
CA PRO A 137 3.84 -21.82 -8.09
C PRO A 137 4.85 -22.74 -7.37
N TYR A 138 6.09 -22.29 -7.14
CA TYR A 138 7.14 -23.05 -6.46
C TYR A 138 7.32 -22.66 -5.00
N ARG A 139 6.64 -21.62 -4.53
CA ARG A 139 6.62 -21.24 -3.12
C ARG A 139 5.21 -21.46 -2.59
N GLY A 140 5.08 -22.43 -1.68
CA GLY A 140 3.84 -22.68 -0.94
C GLY A 140 3.28 -21.37 -0.40
N ASP A 141 2.06 -21.08 -0.83
CA ASP A 141 1.19 -19.94 -0.57
C ASP A 141 1.72 -18.54 -0.95
N PRO A 142 0.91 -17.72 -1.65
CA PRO A 142 1.05 -16.27 -1.59
C PRO A 142 0.95 -15.89 -0.11
N LYS A 143 2.07 -15.49 0.51
CA LYS A 143 1.99 -14.82 1.80
C LYS A 143 1.31 -13.49 1.54
N CYS A 144 0.01 -13.43 1.79
CA CYS A 144 -0.70 -12.19 2.06
C CYS A 144 -0.04 -11.57 3.28
N THR A 145 1.04 -10.81 3.07
CA THR A 145 1.61 -10.03 4.14
C THR A 145 0.58 -8.94 4.43
N GLY A 146 0.03 -8.92 5.65
CA GLY A 146 -0.85 -7.85 6.12
C GLY A 146 -0.28 -6.44 5.90
N GLU A 147 0.98 -6.33 5.47
CA GLU A 147 1.66 -5.19 4.88
C GLU A 147 0.77 -4.27 4.05
N LYS A 148 0.03 -4.76 3.04
CA LYS A 148 -0.88 -3.88 2.25
C LYS A 148 -1.95 -3.22 3.11
N ILE A 149 -2.53 -3.99 4.03
CA ILE A 149 -3.57 -3.51 4.94
C ILE A 149 -2.99 -2.54 5.96
N VAL A 150 -1.84 -2.86 6.56
CA VAL A 150 -1.14 -1.97 7.51
C VAL A 150 -0.74 -0.66 6.85
N ALA A 151 -0.13 -0.71 5.66
CA ALA A 151 0.26 0.48 4.91
C ALA A 151 -0.96 1.32 4.51
N TRP A 152 -2.06 0.68 4.10
CA TRP A 152 -3.31 1.37 3.83
C TRP A 152 -3.89 2.02 5.08
N PHE A 153 -3.94 1.33 6.22
CA PHE A 153 -4.42 1.92 7.48
C PHE A 153 -3.59 3.12 7.91
N GLN A 154 -2.26 3.07 7.76
CA GLN A 154 -1.37 4.21 8.04
C GLN A 154 -1.68 5.43 7.16
N GLN A 155 -2.06 5.20 5.90
CA GLN A 155 -2.39 6.27 4.95
C GLN A 155 -3.82 6.79 5.09
N VAL A 156 -4.80 5.89 5.17
CA VAL A 156 -6.23 6.21 5.07
C VAL A 156 -6.72 7.08 6.24
N VAL A 157 -6.18 6.86 7.44
CA VAL A 157 -6.50 7.66 8.64
C VAL A 157 -5.99 9.09 8.55
N VAL A 158 -4.97 9.35 7.71
CA VAL A 158 -4.43 10.69 7.47
C VAL A 158 -5.16 11.36 6.32
N VAL A 159 -5.33 10.64 5.20
CA VAL A 159 -6.00 11.16 3.99
C VAL A 159 -7.47 11.46 4.26
N HIS A 160 -8.17 10.54 4.92
CA HIS A 160 -9.59 10.65 5.26
C HIS A 160 -9.77 10.84 6.77
N ARG A 161 -9.00 11.74 7.38
CA ARG A 161 -8.97 11.99 8.84
C ARG A 161 -10.31 12.31 9.49
N GLU A 162 -11.29 12.74 8.70
CA GLU A 162 -12.63 13.11 9.16
C GLU A 162 -13.61 11.92 9.10
N ALA A 163 -13.23 10.82 8.45
CA ALA A 163 -14.00 9.59 8.46
C ALA A 163 -14.04 8.98 9.85
N LYS A 164 -15.20 8.38 10.18
CA LYS A 164 -15.47 7.74 11.47
C LYS A 164 -15.11 6.27 11.46
N PHE A 165 -15.20 5.62 10.30
CA PHE A 165 -14.93 4.20 10.17
C PHE A 165 -14.04 3.91 8.97
N PHE A 166 -13.16 2.93 9.16
CA PHE A 166 -12.28 2.39 8.14
C PHE A 166 -12.52 0.89 8.10
N LEU A 167 -12.92 0.36 6.94
CA LEU A 167 -13.33 -1.02 6.78
C LEU A 167 -12.44 -1.70 5.75
N LYS A 168 -11.92 -2.89 6.08
CA LYS A 168 -11.34 -3.78 5.07
C LYS A 168 -12.42 -4.73 4.59
N ALA A 169 -12.50 -4.93 3.29
CA ALA A 169 -13.34 -5.95 2.67
C ALA A 169 -12.57 -6.68 1.57
N ASP A 170 -12.88 -7.95 1.32
CA ASP A 170 -12.28 -8.67 0.20
C ASP A 170 -12.96 -8.28 -1.11
N TRP A 171 -12.24 -8.42 -2.23
CA TRP A 171 -12.72 -8.02 -3.56
C TRP A 171 -13.95 -8.80 -4.04
N ASP A 172 -14.19 -9.97 -3.48
CA ASP A 172 -15.34 -10.84 -3.73
C ASP A 172 -16.48 -10.64 -2.71
N THR A 173 -16.41 -9.60 -1.88
CA THR A 173 -17.45 -9.26 -0.91
C THR A 173 -18.42 -8.24 -1.49
N TRP A 174 -19.70 -8.59 -1.58
CA TRP A 174 -20.77 -7.63 -1.86
C TRP A 174 -21.22 -6.93 -0.57
N ILE A 175 -21.30 -5.60 -0.60
CA ILE A 175 -21.61 -4.77 0.57
C ILE A 175 -22.77 -3.84 0.25
N HIS A 176 -23.88 -3.99 0.97
CA HIS A 176 -24.98 -3.05 0.92
C HIS A 176 -24.65 -1.78 1.71
N THR A 177 -24.01 -0.80 1.06
CA THR A 177 -23.42 0.39 1.73
C THR A 177 -24.42 1.26 2.48
N VAL A 178 -25.67 1.36 2.01
CA VAL A 178 -26.73 2.10 2.72
C VAL A 178 -27.08 1.45 4.06
N ARG A 179 -27.23 0.12 4.09
CA ARG A 179 -27.48 -0.62 5.34
C ARG A 179 -26.26 -0.58 6.25
N LEU A 180 -25.06 -0.74 5.70
CA LEU A 180 -23.81 -0.61 6.44
C LEU A 180 -23.74 0.75 7.15
N GLU A 181 -23.95 1.84 6.42
CA GLU A 181 -23.92 3.19 6.98
C GLU A 181 -24.96 3.37 8.08
N ALA A 182 -26.20 2.93 7.86
CA ALA A 182 -27.26 3.01 8.87
C ALA A 182 -26.86 2.28 10.17
N HIS A 183 -26.24 1.09 10.07
CA HIS A 183 -25.77 0.34 11.23
C HIS A 183 -24.57 1.01 11.92
N LEU A 184 -23.62 1.56 11.18
CA LEU A 184 -22.44 2.24 11.74
C LEU A 184 -22.77 3.59 12.39
N ARG A 185 -23.83 4.27 11.94
CA ARG A 185 -24.27 5.53 12.55
C ARG A 185 -24.82 5.32 13.96
N GLN A 186 -25.43 4.19 14.27
CA GLN A 186 -25.95 3.89 15.61
C GLN A 186 -24.88 3.96 16.71
N PRO A 187 -23.74 3.24 16.64
CA PRO A 187 -22.67 3.36 17.63
C PRO A 187 -21.92 4.70 17.54
N ALA A 188 -21.88 5.35 16.36
CA ALA A 188 -21.23 6.65 16.21
C ALA A 188 -21.95 7.76 17.00
N LEU A 189 -23.27 7.66 17.18
CA LEU A 189 -24.04 8.56 18.04
C LEU A 189 -23.73 8.37 19.53
N LEU A 190 -23.21 7.20 19.92
CA LEU A 190 -22.88 6.84 21.30
C LEU A 190 -21.43 7.18 21.67
N SER A 191 -20.60 7.58 20.71
CA SER A 191 -19.17 7.73 20.89
C SER A 191 -18.77 9.21 20.97
N GLY A 192 -18.43 9.68 22.18
CA GLY A 192 -17.43 10.74 22.36
C GLY A 192 -16.08 10.32 21.77
N PRO A 193 -15.06 11.20 21.71
CA PRO A 193 -13.83 10.90 20.96
C PRO A 193 -13.16 9.63 21.51
N ALA A 194 -13.23 8.56 20.73
CA ALA A 194 -12.48 7.34 20.95
C ALA A 194 -11.07 7.56 20.39
N TYR A 195 -10.18 8.07 21.24
CA TYR A 195 -8.75 7.98 20.99
C TYR A 195 -8.35 6.51 21.16
N PHE A 196 -7.87 5.90 20.08
CA PHE A 196 -7.08 4.66 20.13
C PHE A 196 -5.66 4.99 19.68
#